data_AF-G4CFD1-F1
#
_entry.id   AF-G4CFD1-F1
#
_cell.length_a   1.000
_cell.length_b   1.000
_cell.length_c   1.000
_cell.angle_alpha   90.00
_cell.angle_beta   90.00
_cell.angle_gamma   90.00
#
_symmetry.space_group_name_H-M   'P 1'
#
loop_
_entity.id
_entity.type
_entity.pdbx_description
1 polymer ?
#
loop_
_entity_poly.entity_id
_entity_poly.type
_entity_poly.pdbx_seq_one_letter_code
_entity_poly.pdbx_strand_id
1 'polypeptide(L)'
;MEQSYSNMEIIVLNDQSTDNTGKILKKLASEDSRIIYIENEKNIKLVDTLNKGLLLCNGKYIARMDADDVSRIDRIQKQVEFLEKNPDIAILGSAMQIFGEGIKEKNYLIQLNMKELLQKCLLHPLFSIQQL
;
A
#
# COMPACT_ATOMS: atom_id res chain seq x y z
N MET A 1 -12.22 3.35 2.31
CA MET A 1 -11.96 1.95 2.74
C MET A 1 -12.81 0.92 2.00
N GLU A 2 -13.47 1.32 0.90
CA GLU A 2 -14.29 0.44 0.09
C GLU A 2 -13.39 -0.28 -0.92
N GLN A 3 -13.14 -1.56 -0.68
CA GLN A 3 -12.48 -2.47 -1.60
C GLN A 3 -13.40 -3.68 -1.75
N SER A 4 -13.45 -4.27 -2.94
CA SER A 4 -14.24 -5.47 -3.20
C SER A 4 -13.64 -6.73 -2.55
N TYR A 5 -12.36 -6.70 -2.22
CA TYR A 5 -11.69 -7.73 -1.41
C TYR A 5 -11.78 -7.37 0.07
N SER A 6 -12.49 -8.17 0.89
CA SER A 6 -12.71 -7.86 2.30
C SER A 6 -11.67 -8.46 3.26
N ASN A 7 -11.01 -9.55 2.88
CA ASN A 7 -10.09 -10.32 3.73
C ASN A 7 -8.69 -9.69 3.80
N MET A 8 -8.57 -8.53 4.44
CA MET A 8 -7.29 -7.83 4.59
C MET A 8 -7.19 -7.12 5.93
N GLU A 9 -5.96 -6.96 6.39
CA GLU A 9 -5.57 -6.00 7.42
C GLU A 9 -4.97 -4.75 6.75
N ILE A 10 -5.10 -3.60 7.41
CA ILE A 10 -4.64 -2.31 6.89
C ILE A 10 -3.81 -1.66 7.98
N ILE A 11 -2.50 -1.81 7.86
CA ILE A 11 -1.54 -1.28 8.83
C ILE A 11 -1.22 0.16 8.45
N VAL A 12 -1.56 1.09 9.32
CA VAL A 12 -1.29 2.52 9.14
C VAL A 12 -0.33 2.99 10.21
N LEU A 13 0.87 3.36 9.78
CA LEU A 13 1.92 3.93 10.63
C LEU A 13 1.95 5.44 10.46
N ASN A 14 1.60 6.18 11.50
CA ASN A 14 1.80 7.62 11.52
C ASN A 14 3.21 7.94 12.05
N ASP A 15 4.01 8.61 11.23
CA ASP A 15 5.40 8.95 11.53
C ASP A 15 5.52 10.34 12.21
N GLN A 16 4.71 10.57 13.25
CA GLN A 16 4.64 11.83 14.01
C GLN A 16 4.22 13.02 13.15
N SER A 17 3.10 12.86 12.43
CA SER A 17 2.45 13.99 11.76
C SER A 17 2.05 15.06 12.77
N THR A 18 2.29 16.33 12.43
CA THR A 18 2.03 17.48 13.30
C THR A 18 0.61 18.06 13.17
N ASP A 19 -0.18 17.52 12.27
CA ASP A 19 -1.55 17.94 12.00
C ASP A 19 -2.58 16.98 12.65
N ASN A 20 -3.81 16.99 12.16
CA ASN A 20 -4.88 16.16 12.69
C ASN A 20 -4.83 14.68 12.24
N THR A 21 -3.81 14.27 11.48
CA THR A 21 -3.70 12.92 10.91
C THR A 21 -3.85 11.82 11.97
N GLY A 22 -3.10 11.89 13.07
CA GLY A 22 -3.19 10.87 14.14
C GLY A 22 -4.58 10.77 14.76
N LYS A 23 -5.29 11.90 14.94
CA LYS A 23 -6.66 11.94 15.45
C LYS A 23 -7.65 11.29 14.47
N ILE A 24 -7.51 11.56 13.18
CA ILE A 24 -8.36 10.99 12.13
C ILE A 24 -8.14 9.48 12.03
N LEU A 25 -6.88 9.03 12.00
CA LEU A 25 -6.53 7.61 11.92
C LEU A 25 -7.01 6.82 13.12
N LYS A 26 -6.86 7.37 14.34
CA LYS A 26 -7.38 6.74 15.56
C LYS A 26 -8.89 6.57 15.53
N LYS A 27 -9.62 7.56 14.98
CA LYS A 27 -11.08 7.45 14.80
C LYS A 27 -11.42 6.36 13.77
N LEU A 28 -10.78 6.36 12.61
CA LEU A 28 -11.01 5.34 11.57
C LEU A 28 -10.74 3.92 12.09
N ALA A 29 -9.66 3.72 12.85
CA ALA A 29 -9.34 2.44 13.47
C ALA A 29 -10.36 2.00 14.53
N SER A 30 -11.09 2.94 15.15
CA SER A 30 -12.20 2.60 16.05
C SER A 30 -13.49 2.19 15.32
N GLU A 31 -13.62 2.55 14.04
CA GLU A 31 -14.81 2.32 13.22
C GLU A 31 -14.66 1.12 12.27
N ASP A 32 -13.43 0.78 11.86
CA ASP A 32 -13.10 -0.35 10.98
C ASP A 32 -12.01 -1.23 11.61
N SER A 33 -12.40 -2.42 12.05
CA SER A 33 -11.52 -3.37 12.74
C SER A 33 -10.39 -3.92 11.88
N ARG A 34 -10.42 -3.70 10.55
CA ARG A 34 -9.31 -4.06 9.65
C ARG A 34 -8.15 -3.08 9.79
N ILE A 35 -8.37 -1.88 10.31
CA ILE A 35 -7.34 -0.84 10.40
C ILE A 35 -6.56 -1.02 11.71
N ILE A 36 -5.27 -1.28 11.58
CA ILE A 36 -4.31 -1.34 12.68
C ILE A 36 -3.51 -0.05 12.67
N TYR A 37 -3.89 0.90 13.52
CA TYR A 37 -3.21 2.19 13.64
C TYR A 37 -2.09 2.15 14.68
N ILE A 38 -0.90 2.60 14.28
CA ILE A 38 0.28 2.69 15.13
C ILE A 38 0.92 4.07 14.97
N GLU A 39 1.23 4.71 16.09
CA GLU A 39 1.99 5.96 16.13
C GLU A 39 3.47 5.64 16.40
N ASN A 40 4.39 6.25 15.65
CA ASN A 40 5.80 6.22 16.00
C ASN A 40 6.10 7.19 17.15
N GLU A 41 7.03 6.85 18.03
CA GLU A 41 7.42 7.75 19.14
C GLU A 41 8.10 9.03 18.64
N LYS A 42 8.76 8.95 17.48
CA LYS A 42 9.45 10.05 16.80
C LYS A 42 9.37 9.84 15.29
N ASN A 43 9.57 10.90 14.53
CA ASN A 43 9.69 10.81 13.09
C ASN A 43 10.97 10.02 12.71
N ILE A 44 10.82 8.80 12.23
CA ILE A 44 11.90 7.90 11.79
C ILE A 44 12.08 7.87 10.27
N LYS A 45 11.32 8.69 9.53
CA LYS A 45 11.33 8.77 8.07
C LYS A 45 10.68 7.56 7.41
N LEU A 46 10.40 7.73 6.11
CA LEU A 46 9.60 6.81 5.31
C LEU A 46 10.16 5.38 5.30
N VAL A 47 11.46 5.21 5.02
CA VAL A 47 12.06 3.88 4.86
C VAL A 47 11.97 3.07 6.15
N ASP A 48 12.35 3.64 7.28
CA ASP A 48 12.31 2.93 8.56
C ASP A 48 10.87 2.69 9.02
N THR A 49 9.96 3.61 8.72
CA THR A 49 8.52 3.43 8.95
C THR A 49 7.98 2.26 8.12
N LEU A 50 8.29 2.19 6.83
CA LEU A 50 7.85 1.09 5.97
C LEU A 50 8.44 -0.24 6.43
N ASN A 51 9.74 -0.30 6.77
CA ASN A 51 10.37 -1.51 7.28
C ASN A 51 9.71 -2.01 8.58
N LYS A 52 9.37 -1.10 9.50
CA LYS A 52 8.58 -1.43 10.69
C LYS A 52 7.22 -2.00 10.31
N GLY A 53 6.54 -1.42 9.32
CA GLY A 53 5.26 -1.91 8.81
C GLY A 53 5.33 -3.32 8.24
N LEU A 54 6.38 -3.63 7.47
CA LEU A 54 6.58 -4.96 6.90
C LEU A 54 6.69 -6.05 7.97
N LEU A 55 7.33 -5.75 9.11
CA LEU A 55 7.47 -6.69 10.24
C LEU A 55 6.16 -6.94 10.99
N LEU A 56 5.13 -6.10 10.79
CA LEU A 56 3.84 -6.19 11.46
C LEU A 56 2.78 -6.90 10.58
N CYS A 57 3.04 -7.06 9.29
CA CYS A 57 2.13 -7.73 8.35
C CYS A 57 2.08 -9.24 8.60
N ASN A 58 0.87 -9.79 8.57
CA ASN A 58 0.57 -11.22 8.71
C ASN A 58 -0.06 -11.83 7.44
N GLY A 59 -0.47 -11.00 6.48
CA GLY A 59 -1.06 -11.45 5.22
C GLY A 59 -0.10 -12.21 4.30
N LYS A 60 -0.66 -13.11 3.47
CA LYS A 60 0.07 -13.82 2.39
C LYS A 60 0.70 -12.86 1.37
N TYR A 61 0.03 -11.73 1.13
CA TYR A 61 0.48 -10.68 0.21
C TYR A 61 0.56 -9.35 0.94
N ILE A 62 1.54 -8.53 0.56
CA ILE A 62 1.71 -7.18 1.08
C ILE A 62 1.48 -6.17 -0.03
N ALA A 63 0.51 -5.27 0.19
CA ALA A 63 0.21 -4.14 -0.67
C ALA A 63 0.76 -2.86 -0.05
N ARG A 64 1.59 -2.13 -0.79
CA ARG A 64 2.01 -0.78 -0.41
C ARG A 64 1.07 0.26 -1.03
N MET A 65 0.81 1.34 -0.31
CA MET A 65 0.01 2.49 -0.74
C MET A 65 0.49 3.74 0.01
N ASP A 66 0.68 4.87 -0.69
CA ASP A 66 1.02 6.12 -0.02
C ASP A 66 -0.24 6.85 0.46
N ALA A 67 -0.06 7.75 1.44
CA ALA A 67 -1.17 8.42 2.11
C ALA A 67 -1.92 9.42 1.20
N ASP A 68 -1.30 9.82 0.09
CA ASP A 68 -1.81 10.75 -0.92
C ASP A 68 -2.38 10.05 -2.17
N ASP A 69 -2.40 8.71 -2.21
CA ASP A 69 -2.97 7.95 -3.31
C ASP A 69 -4.44 7.56 -3.11
N VAL A 70 -5.07 7.20 -4.22
CA VAL A 70 -6.39 6.55 -4.22
C VAL A 70 -6.32 5.24 -5.01
N SER A 71 -6.75 4.14 -4.38
CA SER A 71 -6.88 2.84 -5.04
C SER A 71 -8.28 2.67 -5.63
N ARG A 72 -8.37 2.10 -6.85
CA ARG A 72 -9.67 1.66 -7.36
C ARG A 72 -10.27 0.58 -6.46
N ILE A 73 -11.59 0.55 -6.35
CA ILE A 73 -12.34 -0.40 -5.50
C ILE A 73 -11.99 -1.88 -5.76
N ASP A 74 -11.60 -2.20 -6.99
CA ASP A 74 -11.31 -3.58 -7.43
C ASP A 74 -9.81 -3.91 -7.52
N ARG A 75 -8.92 -3.01 -7.08
CA ARG A 75 -7.46 -3.18 -7.19
C ARG A 75 -7.01 -4.46 -6.48
N ILE A 76 -7.26 -4.57 -5.17
CA ILE A 76 -6.69 -5.66 -4.37
C ILE A 76 -7.25 -7.01 -4.81
N GLN A 77 -8.55 -7.10 -5.10
CA GLN A 77 -9.17 -8.33 -5.60
C GLN A 77 -8.49 -8.82 -6.88
N LYS A 78 -8.34 -7.94 -7.88
CA LYS A 78 -7.71 -8.30 -9.15
C LYS A 78 -6.26 -8.73 -8.99
N GLN A 79 -5.51 -8.05 -8.12
CA GLN A 79 -4.11 -8.39 -7.89
C GLN A 79 -3.97 -9.74 -7.17
N VAL A 80 -4.79 -10.02 -6.16
CA VAL A 80 -4.83 -11.31 -5.46
C VAL A 80 -5.22 -12.44 -6.42
N GLU A 81 -6.32 -12.28 -7.18
CA GLU A 81 -6.77 -13.29 -8.15
C GLU A 81 -5.72 -13.60 -9.21
N PHE A 82 -4.94 -12.60 -9.64
CA PHE A 82 -3.82 -12.80 -10.56
C PHE A 82 -2.71 -13.62 -9.91
N LEU A 83 -2.27 -13.26 -8.71
CA LEU A 83 -1.17 -13.95 -8.02
C LEU A 83 -1.53 -15.40 -7.64
N GLU A 84 -2.78 -15.67 -7.24
CA GLU A 84 -3.24 -17.05 -6.99
C GLU A 84 -3.20 -17.93 -8.25
N LYS A 85 -3.38 -17.34 -9.44
CA LYS A 85 -3.31 -18.06 -10.72
C LYS A 85 -1.89 -18.19 -11.30
N ASN A 86 -0.93 -17.42 -10.78
CA ASN A 86 0.44 -17.34 -11.29
C ASN A 86 1.43 -17.44 -10.12
N PRO A 87 1.59 -18.64 -9.52
CA PRO A 87 2.38 -18.82 -8.30
C PRO A 87 3.90 -18.60 -8.47
N ASP A 88 4.37 -18.52 -9.72
CA ASP A 88 5.74 -18.18 -10.09
C ASP A 88 6.04 -16.67 -10.05
N ILE A 89 5.01 -15.83 -9.93
CA ILE A 89 5.14 -14.38 -9.87
C ILE A 89 5.28 -13.93 -8.41
N ALA A 90 6.45 -13.38 -8.07
CA ALA A 90 6.72 -12.85 -6.73
C ALA A 90 6.21 -11.42 -6.52
N ILE A 91 6.17 -10.59 -7.57
CA ILE A 91 5.82 -9.16 -7.48
C ILE A 91 4.90 -8.75 -8.63
N LEU A 92 3.85 -8.00 -8.31
CA LEU A 92 2.86 -7.47 -9.24
C LEU A 92 2.63 -5.96 -9.03
N GLY A 93 2.86 -5.15 -10.06
CA GLY A 93 2.45 -3.75 -10.10
C GLY A 93 1.12 -3.55 -10.83
N SER A 94 0.57 -2.34 -10.77
CA SER A 94 -0.53 -1.91 -11.64
C SER A 94 -0.18 -0.60 -12.35
N ALA A 95 -0.91 -0.29 -13.41
CA ALA A 95 -0.90 1.05 -13.99
C ALA A 95 -1.42 2.08 -12.97
N MET A 96 -1.05 3.34 -13.17
CA MET A 96 -1.53 4.47 -12.37
C MET A 96 -2.08 5.58 -13.28
N GLN A 97 -3.04 6.33 -12.74
CA GLN A 97 -3.49 7.58 -13.31
C GLN A 97 -3.04 8.72 -12.38
N ILE A 98 -2.39 9.72 -12.95
CA ILE A 98 -1.97 10.90 -12.20
C ILE A 98 -3.13 11.90 -12.18
N PHE A 99 -3.48 12.40 -10.99
CA PHE A 99 -4.53 13.39 -10.78
C PHE A 99 -4.00 14.56 -9.94
N GLY A 100 -4.59 15.75 -10.10
CA GLY A 100 -4.15 16.97 -9.41
C GLY A 100 -4.39 18.22 -10.25
N GLU A 101 -4.28 19.39 -9.62
CA GLU A 101 -4.48 20.68 -10.30
C GLU A 101 -3.42 20.90 -11.38
N GLY A 102 -3.84 21.28 -12.59
CA GLY A 102 -2.94 21.53 -13.72
C GLY A 102 -2.45 20.28 -14.47
N ILE A 103 -2.88 19.07 -14.09
CA ILE A 103 -2.47 17.82 -14.76
C ILE A 103 -3.43 17.51 -15.92
N LYS A 104 -2.90 17.46 -17.15
CA LYS A 104 -3.61 16.83 -18.28
C LYS A 104 -3.53 15.32 -18.10
N GLU A 105 -4.67 14.64 -18.06
CA GLU A 105 -4.74 13.19 -17.88
C GLU A 105 -3.76 12.47 -18.80
N LYS A 106 -2.88 11.66 -18.20
CA LYS A 106 -1.96 10.77 -18.91
C LYS A 106 -1.98 9.40 -18.24
N ASN A 107 -2.24 8.37 -19.04
CA ASN A 107 -2.12 6.98 -18.62
C ASN A 107 -0.67 6.54 -18.77
N TYR A 108 -0.03 6.16 -17.67
CA TYR A 108 1.32 5.61 -17.69
C TYR A 108 1.24 4.10 -17.53
N LEU A 109 1.47 3.37 -18.63
CA LEU A 109 1.77 1.95 -18.59
C LEU A 109 3.27 1.80 -18.40
N ILE A 110 3.69 1.52 -17.18
CA ILE A 110 5.10 1.27 -16.88
C ILE A 110 5.27 -0.22 -16.68
N GLN A 111 5.85 -0.88 -17.67
CA GLN A 111 6.29 -2.27 -17.55
C GLN A 111 7.68 -2.25 -16.92
N LEU A 112 7.75 -2.38 -15.59
CA LEU A 112 9.03 -2.48 -14.89
C LEU A 112 9.51 -3.93 -14.86
N ASN A 113 10.79 -4.13 -15.12
CA ASN A 113 11.47 -5.37 -14.75
C ASN A 113 11.93 -5.31 -13.28
N MET A 114 12.22 -6.47 -12.68
CA MET A 114 12.64 -6.63 -11.27
C MET A 114 13.78 -5.69 -10.85
N LYS A 115 14.70 -5.36 -11.77
CA LYS A 115 15.85 -4.50 -11.49
C LYS A 115 15.47 -3.03 -11.36
N GLU A 116 14.48 -2.58 -12.14
CA GLU A 116 13.96 -1.22 -12.07
C GLU A 116 13.04 -1.00 -10.87
N LEU A 117 12.33 -2.03 -10.40
CA LEU A 117 11.50 -1.97 -9.20
C LEU A 117 12.32 -1.58 -7.95
N LEU A 118 13.55 -2.10 -7.84
CA LEU A 118 14.47 -1.79 -6.74
C LEU A 118 15.08 -0.39 -6.81
N GLN A 119 15.08 0.25 -7.99
CA GLN A 119 15.69 1.57 -8.21
C GLN A 119 14.67 2.72 -8.34
N LYS A 120 13.42 2.42 -8.71
CA LYS A 120 12.35 3.39 -8.94
C LYS A 120 11.16 3.08 -8.01
N CYS A 121 11.25 3.48 -6.75
CA CYS A 121 10.17 3.43 -5.74
C CYS A 121 9.02 4.43 -6.03
N LEU A 122 8.57 4.53 -7.28
CA LEU A 122 7.49 5.43 -7.70
C LEU A 122 6.21 4.67 -8.10
N LEU A 123 6.14 3.36 -7.86
CA LEU A 123 4.98 2.52 -8.16
C LEU A 123 4.53 1.82 -6.88
N HIS A 124 3.25 1.43 -6.81
CA HIS A 124 2.69 0.67 -5.70
C HIS A 124 2.71 -0.83 -6.01
N PRO A 125 3.83 -1.54 -5.77
CA PRO A 125 3.84 -2.99 -5.93
C PRO A 125 2.94 -3.62 -4.87
N LEU A 126 2.17 -4.61 -5.30
CA LEU A 126 1.79 -5.73 -4.45
C LEU A 126 2.90 -6.77 -4.58
N PHE A 127 3.45 -7.25 -3.48
CA PHE A 127 4.42 -8.34 -3.51
C PHE A 127 3.99 -9.46 -2.59
N SER A 128 4.37 -10.67 -2.97
CA SER A 128 4.20 -11.88 -2.18
C SER A 128 5.38 -11.99 -1.22
N ILE A 129 5.11 -12.08 0.08
CA ILE A 129 6.06 -12.66 1.01
C ILE A 129 5.59 -14.10 1.21
N GLN A 130 6.20 -15.04 0.48
CA GLN A 130 6.21 -16.41 0.97
C GLN A 130 7.05 -16.37 2.25
N GLN A 131 6.40 -16.38 3.41
CA GLN A 131 7.08 -16.72 4.66
C GLN A 131 7.76 -18.06 4.42
N LEU A 132 9.10 -18.05 4.44
CA LEU A 132 9.93 -19.25 4.50
C LEU A 132 9.82 -19.88 5.89
#